data_AF-A0A971R198-F1
#
_entry.id   AF-A0A971R198-F1
#
_cell.length_a   1.000
_cell.length_b   1.000
_cell.length_c   1.000
_cell.angle_alpha   90.00
_cell.angle_beta   90.00
_cell.angle_gamma   90.00
#
_symmetry.space_group_name_H-M   'P 1'
#
loop_
_entity.id
_entity.type
_entity.pdbx_description
1 polymer ?
#
loop_
_entity_poly.entity_id
_entity_poly.type
_entity_poly.pdbx_seq_one_letter_code
_entity_poly.pdbx_strand_id
1 'polypeptide(L)'
;MKRVAIVSFLCASILLAGYTSSHIGWDSRELSVYRSALERLTGRTVAGTYNVIIASSAGEFSRLSRLGYWFVAATHGDTIYLQPLSLIPDLARTLAHEMSHIFFQRFDLPYWLEEGLVCTITGEWVGREEPLLENIEELDHTGMDFMTYRAYSFSCWRRVGQLLREHGFNELISRFVAAQ
;
A
#
# COMPACT_ATOMS: atom_id res chain seq x y z
N MET A 1 -11.84 26.55 12.98
CA MET A 1 -11.51 25.44 13.89
C MET A 1 -12.71 24.51 13.99
N LYS A 2 -12.82 23.50 13.11
CA LYS A 2 -13.87 22.47 13.19
C LYS A 2 -13.20 21.18 13.66
N ARG A 3 -13.53 20.77 14.88
CA ARG A 3 -13.13 19.50 15.47
C ARG A 3 -13.80 18.39 14.66
N VAL A 4 -12.98 17.60 13.97
CA VAL A 4 -13.39 16.40 13.23
C VAL A 4 -13.99 15.41 14.22
N ALA A 5 -15.15 14.86 13.84
CA ALA A 5 -15.94 13.96 14.65
C ALA A 5 -15.19 12.66 14.96
N ILE A 6 -15.42 12.19 16.18
CA ILE A 6 -14.75 11.10 16.86
C ILE A 6 -15.01 9.77 16.15
N VAL A 7 -13.90 9.11 15.80
CA VAL A 7 -13.80 7.74 15.30
C VAL A 7 -14.39 6.77 16.32
N SER A 8 -15.14 5.76 15.87
CA SER A 8 -15.49 4.60 16.69
C SER A 8 -14.26 3.69 16.82
N PHE A 9 -13.29 4.11 17.62
CA PHE A 9 -12.12 3.30 17.99
C PHE A 9 -12.53 2.37 19.14
N LEU A 10 -12.51 1.05 18.91
CA LEU A 10 -12.42 0.11 20.03
C LEU A 10 -10.95 0.06 20.48
N CYS A 11 -10.51 1.07 21.24
CA CYS A 11 -9.18 1.14 21.82
C CYS A 11 -9.07 0.22 23.04
N ALA A 12 -8.64 -1.03 22.84
CA ALA A 12 -7.99 -1.78 23.90
C ALA A 12 -6.52 -1.33 23.98
N SER A 13 -6.28 -0.13 24.52
CA SER A 13 -4.93 0.42 24.68
C SER A 13 -4.20 -0.30 25.80
N ILE A 14 -3.53 -1.40 25.48
CA ILE A 14 -2.48 -1.91 26.36
C ILE A 14 -1.28 -0.98 26.14
N LEU A 15 -1.10 0.00 27.03
CA LEU A 15 0.10 0.84 27.13
C LEU A 15 1.29 -0.02 27.60
N LEU A 16 1.70 -0.97 26.77
CA LEU A 16 3.02 -1.59 26.85
C LEU A 16 3.91 -0.79 25.89
N ALA A 17 4.54 0.25 26.44
CA ALA A 17 5.70 0.97 25.93
C ALA A 17 6.02 0.77 24.44
N GLY A 18 5.57 1.70 23.58
CA GLY A 18 6.03 1.76 22.20
C GLY A 18 4.94 2.16 21.21
N TYR A 19 3.97 1.32 20.92
CA TYR A 19 3.08 1.51 19.78
C TYR A 19 1.60 1.55 20.19
N THR A 20 0.73 1.93 19.26
CA THR A 20 -0.73 1.82 19.36
C THR A 20 -1.22 0.75 18.41
N SER A 21 -2.18 -0.09 18.83
CA SER A 21 -2.83 -1.08 17.96
C SER A 21 -4.27 -0.66 17.68
N SER A 22 -4.71 -0.83 16.42
CA SER A 22 -6.08 -0.58 15.96
C SER A 22 -6.46 -1.61 14.89
N HIS A 23 -7.70 -1.53 14.41
CA HIS A 23 -8.17 -2.27 13.25
C HIS A 23 -8.69 -1.30 12.20
N ILE A 24 -8.58 -1.68 10.92
CA ILE A 24 -9.16 -0.93 9.79
C ILE A 24 -9.81 -1.89 8.81
N GLY A 25 -11.03 -1.60 8.38
CA GLY A 25 -11.74 -2.38 7.38
C GLY A 25 -11.98 -1.61 6.08
N TRP A 26 -12.08 -2.33 4.95
CA TRP A 26 -12.45 -1.77 3.65
C TRP A 26 -13.88 -1.16 3.63
N ASP A 27 -14.69 -1.43 4.65
CA ASP A 27 -16.00 -0.81 4.88
C ASP A 27 -15.92 0.63 5.40
N SER A 28 -14.74 1.08 5.84
CA SER A 28 -14.50 2.46 6.31
C SER A 28 -14.80 3.49 5.22
N ARG A 29 -15.49 4.58 5.58
CA ARG A 29 -15.93 5.61 4.64
C ARG A 29 -14.77 6.28 3.91
N GLU A 30 -13.67 6.49 4.62
CA GLU A 30 -12.44 7.14 4.15
C GLU A 30 -11.75 6.31 3.05
N LEU A 31 -11.96 4.99 3.05
CA LEU A 31 -11.39 4.06 2.08
C LEU A 31 -12.32 3.75 0.90
N SER A 32 -13.55 4.26 0.92
CA SER A 32 -14.59 3.90 -0.07
C SER A 32 -14.17 4.16 -1.52
N VAL A 33 -13.47 5.26 -1.79
CA VAL A 33 -12.97 5.59 -3.13
C VAL A 33 -11.92 4.58 -3.62
N TYR A 34 -11.00 4.17 -2.75
CA TYR A 34 -9.95 3.19 -3.08
C TYR A 34 -10.52 1.79 -3.20
N ARG A 35 -11.46 1.41 -2.30
CA ARG A 35 -12.21 0.16 -2.41
C ARG A 35 -12.90 0.08 -3.78
N SER A 36 -13.67 1.10 -4.15
CA SER A 36 -14.36 1.11 -5.44
C SER A 36 -13.42 1.13 -6.64
N ALA A 37 -12.24 1.73 -6.54
CA ALA A 37 -11.22 1.64 -7.58
C ALA A 37 -10.68 0.21 -7.73
N LEU A 38 -10.36 -0.45 -6.61
CA LEU A 38 -9.88 -1.83 -6.59
C LEU A 38 -10.95 -2.82 -7.10
N GLU A 39 -12.20 -2.66 -6.68
CA GLU A 39 -13.33 -3.48 -7.17
C GLU A 39 -13.56 -3.31 -8.67
N ARG A 40 -13.47 -2.07 -9.17
CA ARG A 40 -13.62 -1.76 -10.60
C ARG A 40 -12.49 -2.35 -11.43
N LEU A 41 -11.25 -2.24 -10.94
CA LEU A 41 -10.06 -2.77 -11.61
C LEU A 41 -10.15 -4.30 -11.73
N THR A 42 -10.55 -4.95 -10.65
CA THR A 42 -10.45 -6.41 -10.51
C THR A 42 -11.73 -7.16 -10.85
N GLY A 43 -12.87 -6.48 -10.87
CA GLY A 43 -14.19 -7.08 -11.00
C GLY A 43 -14.61 -7.91 -9.78
N ARG A 44 -13.94 -7.75 -8.63
CA ARG A 44 -14.15 -8.55 -7.42
C ARG A 44 -14.55 -7.66 -6.26
N THR A 45 -15.49 -8.12 -5.43
CA THR A 45 -15.84 -7.45 -4.17
C THR A 45 -14.64 -7.43 -3.23
N VAL A 46 -14.43 -6.29 -2.57
CA VAL A 46 -13.33 -6.07 -1.64
C VAL A 46 -13.90 -5.96 -0.23
N ALA A 47 -13.45 -6.85 0.65
CA ALA A 47 -13.78 -6.86 2.07
C ALA A 47 -12.55 -7.26 2.88
N GLY A 48 -12.65 -7.14 4.21
CA GLY A 48 -11.58 -7.50 5.14
C GLY A 48 -11.30 -6.41 6.15
N THR A 49 -10.85 -6.83 7.33
CA THR A 49 -10.43 -5.98 8.44
C THR A 49 -9.04 -6.41 8.86
N TYR A 50 -8.11 -5.45 8.98
CA TYR A 50 -6.69 -5.69 9.19
C TYR A 50 -6.23 -5.05 10.48
N ASN A 51 -5.19 -5.65 11.08
CA ASN A 51 -4.53 -5.08 12.25
C ASN A 51 -3.64 -3.92 11.80
N VAL A 52 -3.68 -2.81 12.54
CA VAL A 52 -2.83 -1.65 12.30
C VAL A 52 -2.03 -1.35 13.55
N ILE A 53 -0.71 -1.37 13.43
CA ILE A 53 0.23 -1.01 14.48
C ILE A 53 0.85 0.34 14.12
N ILE A 54 0.62 1.35 14.95
CA ILE A 54 1.16 2.70 14.79
C ILE A 54 2.32 2.86 15.75
N ALA A 55 3.54 2.98 15.22
CA ALA A 55 4.74 3.19 16.02
C ALA A 55 4.76 4.59 16.67
N SER A 56 5.35 4.72 17.86
CA SER A 56 5.60 6.03 18.49
C SER A 56 6.75 6.81 17.87
N SER A 57 7.64 6.13 17.16
CA SER A 57 8.82 6.72 16.53
C SER A 57 9.25 5.96 15.29
N ALA A 58 10.10 6.59 14.46
CA ALA A 58 10.66 5.95 13.27
C ALA A 58 11.61 4.79 13.59
N GLY A 59 12.31 4.86 14.73
CA GLY A 59 13.14 3.75 15.21
C GLY A 59 12.29 2.55 15.63
N GLU A 60 11.16 2.79 16.28
CA GLU A 60 10.22 1.73 16.59
C GLU A 60 9.55 1.15 15.35
N PHE A 61 9.12 1.99 14.40
CA PHE A 61 8.63 1.52 13.12
C PHE A 61 9.64 0.57 12.47
N SER A 62 10.90 0.99 12.34
CA SER A 62 11.94 0.17 11.71
C SER A 62 12.15 -1.17 12.44
N ARG A 63 12.05 -1.18 13.77
CA ARG A 63 12.14 -2.40 14.58
C ARG A 63 10.96 -3.35 14.33
N LEU A 64 9.74 -2.81 14.25
CA LEU A 64 8.52 -3.59 14.09
C LEU A 64 8.34 -4.10 12.65
N SER A 65 8.56 -3.24 11.65
CA SER A 65 8.36 -3.54 10.23
C SER A 65 9.57 -4.23 9.58
N ARG A 66 10.76 -4.13 10.19
CA ARG A 66 12.05 -4.52 9.62
C ARG A 66 12.44 -3.76 8.34
N LEU A 67 11.77 -2.63 8.07
CA LEU A 67 12.11 -1.74 6.96
C LEU A 67 12.88 -0.51 7.45
N GLY A 68 13.52 0.19 6.52
CA GLY A 68 14.20 1.46 6.81
C GLY A 68 13.22 2.54 7.26
N TYR A 69 13.69 3.47 8.09
CA TYR A 69 12.90 4.58 8.66
C TYR A 69 12.28 5.53 7.61
N TRP A 70 12.67 5.41 6.34
CA TRP A 70 12.20 6.23 5.24
C TRP A 70 10.91 5.72 4.60
N PHE A 71 10.48 4.48 4.91
CA PHE A 71 9.14 4.02 4.60
C PHE A 71 8.12 4.66 5.56
N VAL A 72 6.93 4.95 5.04
CA VAL A 72 5.81 5.49 5.84
C VAL A 72 4.93 4.40 6.43
N ALA A 73 4.91 3.23 5.79
CA ALA A 73 4.13 2.08 6.18
C ALA A 73 4.79 0.79 5.66
N ALA A 74 4.32 -0.35 6.15
CA ALA A 74 4.72 -1.67 5.70
C ALA A 74 3.61 -2.68 5.99
N THR A 75 3.57 -3.75 5.22
CA THR A 75 2.65 -4.87 5.43
C THR A 75 3.41 -6.17 5.70
N HIS A 76 2.98 -6.92 6.71
CA HIS A 76 3.42 -8.29 6.95
C HIS A 76 2.23 -9.18 7.32
N GLY A 77 1.89 -10.13 6.44
CA GLY A 77 0.64 -10.88 6.55
C GLY A 77 -0.56 -9.93 6.59
N ASP A 78 -1.44 -10.12 7.57
CA ASP A 78 -2.64 -9.29 7.78
C ASP A 78 -2.40 -8.07 8.71
N THR A 79 -1.13 -7.70 8.94
CA THR A 79 -0.76 -6.59 9.82
C THR A 79 -0.08 -5.47 9.05
N ILE A 80 -0.60 -4.26 9.22
CA ILE A 80 -0.07 -3.02 8.67
C ILE A 80 0.69 -2.30 9.78
N TYR A 81 1.94 -1.97 9.52
CA TYR A 81 2.78 -1.16 10.40
C TYR A 81 2.83 0.25 9.83
N LEU A 82 2.57 1.24 10.67
CA LEU A 82 2.60 2.65 10.31
C LEU A 82 3.69 3.36 11.11
N GLN A 83 4.34 4.32 10.47
CA GLN A 83 5.07 5.38 11.15
C GLN A 83 4.15 6.16 12.12
N PRO A 84 4.70 7.00 13.01
CA PRO A 84 3.91 7.99 13.75
C PRO A 84 2.98 8.77 12.81
N LEU A 85 1.72 8.94 13.22
CA LEU A 85 0.71 9.61 12.37
C LEU A 85 1.13 11.03 11.94
N SER A 86 1.98 11.71 12.72
CA SER A 86 2.55 13.02 12.38
C SER A 86 3.46 13.01 11.15
N LEU A 87 3.96 11.83 10.74
CA LEU A 87 4.81 11.64 9.57
C LEU A 87 4.04 11.12 8.35
N ILE A 88 2.74 10.86 8.49
CA ILE A 88 1.90 10.31 7.41
C ILE A 88 1.13 11.46 6.74
N PRO A 89 1.44 11.80 5.48
CA PRO A 89 0.79 12.93 4.82
C PRO A 89 -0.70 12.68 4.53
N ASP A 90 -1.05 11.45 4.18
CA ASP A 90 -2.42 11.03 3.86
C ASP A 90 -2.65 9.60 4.37
N LEU A 91 -3.27 9.50 5.55
CA LEU A 91 -3.49 8.22 6.21
C LEU A 91 -4.41 7.29 5.41
N ALA A 92 -5.47 7.81 4.79
CA ALA A 92 -6.42 6.99 4.07
C ALA A 92 -5.77 6.36 2.84
N ARG A 93 -4.99 7.14 2.09
CA ARG A 93 -4.23 6.64 0.93
C ARG A 93 -3.16 5.64 1.34
N THR A 94 -2.40 5.92 2.40
CA THR A 94 -1.37 5.00 2.91
C THR A 94 -1.97 3.68 3.35
N LEU A 95 -3.08 3.70 4.10
CA LEU A 95 -3.79 2.47 4.47
C LEU A 95 -4.31 1.72 3.24
N ALA A 96 -4.89 2.44 2.27
CA ALA A 96 -5.36 1.82 1.03
C ALA A 96 -4.23 1.16 0.22
N HIS A 97 -3.04 1.75 0.20
CA HIS A 97 -1.85 1.20 -0.44
C HIS A 97 -1.49 -0.16 0.19
N GLU A 98 -1.28 -0.18 1.51
CA GLU A 98 -0.94 -1.38 2.26
C GLU A 98 -2.03 -2.47 2.19
N MET A 99 -3.29 -2.10 2.35
CA MET A 99 -4.41 -3.04 2.24
C MET A 99 -4.56 -3.61 0.82
N SER A 100 -4.12 -2.87 -0.21
CA SER A 100 -4.13 -3.36 -1.59
C SER A 100 -3.05 -4.42 -1.82
N HIS A 101 -1.86 -4.27 -1.22
CA HIS A 101 -0.86 -5.35 -1.20
C HIS A 101 -1.44 -6.62 -0.59
N ILE A 102 -2.08 -6.55 0.59
CA ILE A 102 -2.70 -7.71 1.23
C ILE A 102 -3.75 -8.36 0.30
N PHE A 103 -4.57 -7.55 -0.37
CA PHE A 103 -5.55 -8.06 -1.33
C PHE A 103 -4.90 -8.78 -2.52
N PHE A 104 -3.72 -8.32 -2.97
CA PHE A 104 -3.04 -8.88 -4.13
C PHE A 104 -2.20 -10.13 -3.83
N GLN A 105 -1.82 -10.38 -2.57
CA GLN A 105 -1.06 -11.58 -2.16
C GLN A 105 -1.63 -12.91 -2.69
N ARG A 106 -2.95 -13.02 -2.85
CA ARG A 106 -3.59 -14.24 -3.37
C ARG A 106 -3.37 -14.51 -4.86
N PHE A 107 -2.78 -13.57 -5.59
CA PHE A 107 -2.50 -13.72 -7.01
C PHE A 107 -1.03 -14.02 -7.31
N ASP A 108 -0.15 -14.00 -6.31
CA ASP A 108 1.28 -14.33 -6.47
C ASP A 108 1.95 -13.57 -7.64
N LEU A 109 1.80 -12.24 -7.63
CA LEU A 109 2.26 -11.38 -8.72
C LEU A 109 3.74 -11.04 -8.58
N PRO A 110 4.46 -10.86 -9.71
CA PRO A 110 5.78 -10.24 -9.63
C PRO A 110 5.65 -8.84 -9.04
N TYR A 111 6.56 -8.47 -8.14
CA TYR A 111 6.41 -7.29 -7.29
C TYR A 111 6.22 -5.98 -8.07
N TRP A 112 6.90 -5.79 -9.20
CA TRP A 112 6.71 -4.59 -10.04
C TRP A 112 5.25 -4.42 -10.52
N LEU A 113 4.58 -5.54 -10.80
CA LEU A 113 3.19 -5.54 -11.27
C LEU A 113 2.25 -5.27 -10.09
N GLU A 114 2.50 -5.90 -8.95
CA GLU A 114 1.75 -5.64 -7.73
C GLU A 114 1.84 -4.16 -7.31
N GLU A 115 3.06 -3.63 -7.15
CA GLU A 115 3.34 -2.24 -6.80
C GLU A 115 2.65 -1.27 -7.78
N GLY A 116 2.74 -1.53 -9.08
CA GLY A 116 2.11 -0.70 -10.10
C GLY A 116 0.57 -0.74 -10.08
N LEU A 117 -0.03 -1.89 -9.76
CA LEU A 117 -1.48 -2.01 -9.57
C LEU A 117 -1.93 -1.26 -8.32
N VAL A 118 -1.21 -1.43 -7.20
CA VAL A 118 -1.45 -0.70 -5.94
C VAL A 118 -1.42 0.81 -6.19
N CYS A 119 -0.36 1.30 -6.83
CA CYS A 119 -0.22 2.71 -7.18
C CYS A 119 -1.32 3.22 -8.12
N THR A 120 -1.85 2.35 -9.00
CA THR A 120 -2.98 2.69 -9.89
C THR A 120 -4.27 2.89 -9.10
N ILE A 121 -4.49 2.09 -8.06
CA ILE A 121 -5.67 2.18 -7.17
C ILE A 121 -5.58 3.42 -6.27
N THR A 122 -4.40 3.66 -5.70
CA THR A 122 -4.17 4.75 -4.73
C THR A 122 -4.03 6.11 -5.43
N GLY A 123 -3.69 6.12 -6.71
CA GLY A 123 -3.47 7.32 -7.50
C GLY A 123 -2.33 8.20 -6.96
N GLU A 124 -1.38 7.61 -6.22
CA GLU A 124 -0.39 8.36 -5.45
C GLU A 124 0.60 9.16 -6.32
N TRP A 125 0.78 8.75 -7.57
CA TRP A 125 1.66 9.40 -8.55
C TRP A 125 0.94 10.39 -9.47
N VAL A 126 -0.38 10.56 -9.36
CA VAL A 126 -1.12 11.50 -10.21
C VAL A 126 -0.61 12.93 -9.99
N GLY A 127 -0.19 13.59 -11.06
CA GLY A 127 0.34 14.96 -11.02
C GLY A 127 1.77 15.05 -10.45
N ARG A 128 2.48 13.93 -10.34
CA ARG A 128 3.89 13.86 -9.93
C ARG A 128 4.75 13.35 -11.08
N GLU A 129 6.02 13.71 -11.04
CA GLU A 129 7.04 13.25 -11.98
C GLU A 129 8.25 12.75 -11.19
N GLU A 130 8.74 11.57 -11.55
CA GLU A 130 9.97 10.97 -11.03
C GLU A 130 10.80 10.42 -12.20
N PRO A 131 12.11 10.21 -12.02
CA PRO A 131 12.92 9.52 -13.02
C PRO A 131 12.34 8.14 -13.37
N LEU A 132 12.35 7.80 -14.66
CA LEU A 132 11.97 6.47 -15.12
C LEU A 132 13.17 5.54 -15.06
N LEU A 133 12.95 4.36 -14.50
CA LEU A 133 13.89 3.24 -14.54
C LEU A 133 13.55 2.32 -15.71
N GLU A 134 14.56 1.77 -16.36
CA GLU A 134 14.43 0.75 -17.40
C GLU A 134 14.44 -0.65 -16.78
N ASN A 135 13.86 -1.63 -17.50
CA ASN A 135 13.85 -3.06 -17.14
C ASN A 135 13.36 -3.32 -15.70
N ILE A 136 12.31 -2.63 -15.27
CA ILE A 136 11.77 -2.72 -13.90
C ILE A 136 11.40 -4.14 -13.49
N GLU A 137 11.10 -5.00 -14.47
CA GLU A 137 10.76 -6.39 -14.26
C GLU A 137 11.94 -7.23 -13.72
N GLU A 138 13.17 -6.75 -13.89
CA GLU A 138 14.41 -7.44 -13.50
C GLU A 138 15.09 -6.80 -12.27
N LEU A 139 14.59 -5.67 -11.78
CA LEU A 139 15.23 -4.94 -10.69
C LEU A 139 14.92 -5.55 -9.32
N ASP A 140 15.95 -5.71 -8.49
CA ASP A 140 15.80 -6.07 -7.08
C ASP A 140 15.46 -4.83 -6.24
N HIS A 141 14.19 -4.72 -5.86
CA HIS A 141 13.67 -3.62 -5.04
C HIS A 141 14.14 -3.67 -3.57
N THR A 142 14.59 -4.82 -3.07
CA THR A 142 14.87 -5.01 -1.63
C THR A 142 16.12 -4.28 -1.15
N GLY A 143 17.06 -4.01 -2.06
CA GLY A 143 18.31 -3.30 -1.79
C GLY A 143 18.28 -1.80 -2.14
N MET A 144 17.14 -1.26 -2.59
CA MET A 144 17.06 0.12 -3.06
C MET A 144 17.08 1.14 -1.91
N ASP A 145 17.75 2.27 -2.13
CA ASP A 145 17.58 3.44 -1.28
C ASP A 145 16.24 4.14 -1.54
N PHE A 146 15.90 5.11 -0.68
CA PHE A 146 14.64 5.86 -0.78
C PHE A 146 14.41 6.49 -2.16
N MET A 147 15.43 7.10 -2.75
CA MET A 147 15.27 7.84 -4.01
C MET A 147 15.08 6.88 -5.18
N THR A 148 15.81 5.77 -5.17
CA THR A 148 15.74 4.70 -6.17
C THR A 148 14.41 3.96 -6.08
N TYR A 149 13.97 3.61 -4.86
CA TYR A 149 12.67 2.97 -4.64
C TYR A 149 11.51 3.87 -5.11
N ARG A 150 11.62 5.19 -4.88
CA ARG A 150 10.63 6.16 -5.34
C ARG A 150 10.52 6.18 -6.87
N ALA A 151 11.66 6.21 -7.57
CA ALA A 151 11.70 6.11 -9.03
C ALA A 151 11.19 4.75 -9.53
N TYR A 152 11.50 3.66 -8.82
CA TYR A 152 11.03 2.31 -9.13
C TYR A 152 9.50 2.21 -9.03
N SER A 153 8.89 2.62 -7.92
CA SER A 153 7.44 2.58 -7.72
C SER A 153 6.71 3.45 -8.75
N PHE A 154 7.24 4.64 -9.07
CA PHE A 154 6.71 5.46 -10.16
C PHE A 154 6.80 4.76 -11.53
N SER A 155 7.92 4.11 -11.83
CA SER A 155 8.12 3.37 -13.08
C SER A 155 7.17 2.17 -13.19
N CYS A 156 6.95 1.44 -12.09
CA CYS A 156 5.96 0.38 -11.97
C CYS A 156 4.56 0.89 -12.30
N TRP A 157 4.14 1.99 -11.67
CA TRP A 157 2.85 2.63 -11.95
C TRP A 157 2.70 3.02 -13.42
N ARG A 158 3.73 3.62 -14.02
CA ARG A 158 3.72 4.01 -15.44
C ARG A 158 3.58 2.81 -16.36
N ARG A 159 4.33 1.75 -16.10
CA ARG A 159 4.32 0.51 -16.89
C ARG A 159 2.99 -0.23 -16.78
N VAL A 160 2.50 -0.44 -15.56
CA VAL A 160 1.19 -1.07 -15.33
C VAL A 160 0.06 -0.23 -15.92
N GLY A 161 0.13 1.10 -15.81
CA GLY A 161 -0.83 1.99 -16.46
C GLY A 161 -0.85 1.87 -17.99
N GLN A 162 0.28 1.55 -18.64
CA GLN A 162 0.30 1.21 -20.06
C GLN A 162 -0.40 -0.12 -20.33
N LEU A 163 -0.04 -1.16 -19.57
CA LEU A 163 -0.60 -2.51 -19.72
C LEU A 163 -2.11 -2.52 -19.53
N LEU A 164 -2.64 -1.78 -18.56
CA LEU A 164 -4.07 -1.68 -18.29
C LEU A 164 -4.88 -0.94 -19.37
N ARG A 165 -4.23 -0.22 -20.29
CA ARG A 165 -4.90 0.33 -21.48
C ARG A 165 -5.09 -0.70 -22.59
N GLU A 166 -4.28 -1.74 -22.58
CA GLU A 166 -4.26 -2.78 -23.62
C GLU A 166 -4.91 -4.08 -23.14
N HIS A 167 -4.87 -4.33 -21.82
CA HIS A 167 -5.25 -5.58 -21.20
C HIS A 167 -6.14 -5.36 -19.97
N GLY A 168 -7.12 -6.23 -19.80
CA GLY A 168 -7.89 -6.30 -18.56
C GLY A 168 -7.09 -6.93 -17.42
N PHE A 169 -7.48 -6.68 -16.17
CA PHE A 169 -6.83 -7.25 -14.99
C PHE A 169 -6.67 -8.78 -15.08
N ASN A 170 -7.73 -9.53 -15.39
CA ASN A 170 -7.67 -11.00 -15.47
C ASN A 170 -6.70 -11.51 -16.55
N GLU A 171 -6.51 -10.75 -17.63
CA GLU A 171 -5.54 -11.07 -18.68
C GLU A 171 -4.11 -10.89 -18.17
N LEU A 172 -3.84 -9.82 -17.43
CA LEU A 172 -2.54 -9.60 -16.79
C LEU A 172 -2.22 -10.69 -15.77
N ILE A 173 -3.17 -11.04 -14.90
CA ILE A 173 -2.99 -12.15 -13.95
C ILE A 173 -2.66 -13.44 -14.69
N SER A 174 -3.42 -13.79 -15.73
CA SER A 174 -3.20 -15.03 -16.48
C SER A 174 -1.81 -15.07 -17.15
N ARG A 175 -1.31 -13.93 -17.62
CA ARG A 175 0.00 -13.84 -18.28
C ARG A 175 1.18 -13.94 -17.32
N PHE A 176 1.11 -13.31 -16.16
CA PHE A 176 2.26 -13.15 -15.27
C PHE A 176 2.29 -14.13 -14.09
N VAL A 177 1.17 -14.78 -13.80
CA VAL A 177 1.09 -15.84 -12.77
C VAL A 177 1.33 -17.21 -13.39
N ALA A 178 0.85 -17.47 -14.61
CA ALA A 178 1.07 -18.75 -15.30
C ALA A 178 2.47 -18.87 -15.96
N ALA A 179 3.26 -17.80 -15.95
CA ALA A 179 4.60 -17.75 -16.54
C ALA A 179 5.73 -17.98 -15.52
N GLN A 180 5.40 -18.23 -14.25
CA GLN A 180 6.32 -18.68 -13.19
C GLN A 180 6.16 -20.18 -12.95
#